data_AF-A0AAN8IFM7-F1
#
_entry.id   AF-A0AAN8IFM7-F1
#
_cell.length_a   1.000
_cell.length_b   1.000
_cell.length_c   1.000
_cell.angle_alpha   90.00
_cell.angle_beta   90.00
_cell.angle_gamma   90.00
#
_symmetry.space_group_name_H-M   'P 1'
#
loop_
_entity.id
_entity.type
_entity.pdbx_description
1 polymer ?
#
loop_
_entity_poly.entity_id
_entity_poly.type
_entity_poly.pdbx_seq_one_letter_code
_entity_poly.pdbx_strand_id
1 'polypeptide(L)'
;MITKAFSDEDVQFTHRKAACLLLCAMACFAYIEWDIEYLIEKFNEILSVRILVENFLGLCRSSENPLDAMFAEWLFARWAMCVDRRFRIPPPPAKQTVNNPLLVPDLHLTKHENIRKMVVDTRTWLPQAITSLEKYIAEPSDVLVPKMECFLTPFLEKGGMSLSVGIIGNNVLCQWAPSPDLSRSTIKIPAADVVSVSRFDLLQFHFANGAIDTAQELLKSMTLPSTQLPLFCVDKKVLHGFYLALNVPSPFPSQPTAVKEFIPDQKKTRQRDGHGYRVPWRPYKPCIPAPQIGLA
;
A
#
# COMPACT_ATOMS: atom_id res chain seq x y z
N MET A 1 19.14 -19.69 -33.89
CA MET A 1 18.67 -19.32 -32.54
C MET A 1 18.64 -20.59 -31.71
N ILE A 2 19.52 -20.73 -30.72
CA ILE A 2 19.46 -21.84 -29.77
C ILE A 2 18.53 -21.39 -28.65
N THR A 3 17.29 -21.86 -28.67
CA THR A 3 16.38 -21.78 -27.52
C THR A 3 16.98 -22.64 -26.41
N LYS A 4 17.49 -21.98 -25.37
CA LYS A 4 17.99 -22.65 -24.17
C LYS A 4 16.77 -23.25 -23.47
N ALA A 5 16.43 -24.50 -23.80
CA ALA A 5 15.38 -25.24 -23.11
C ALA A 5 15.90 -25.56 -21.70
N PHE A 6 15.26 -24.97 -20.68
CA PHE A 6 15.49 -25.39 -19.30
C PHE A 6 14.88 -26.78 -19.11
N SER A 7 15.51 -27.61 -18.27
CA SER A 7 14.91 -28.89 -17.90
C SER A 7 13.63 -28.62 -17.07
N ASP A 8 12.61 -29.48 -17.20
CA ASP A 8 11.35 -29.35 -16.46
C ASP A 8 11.59 -29.33 -14.93
N GLU A 9 12.63 -30.04 -14.48
CA GLU A 9 13.06 -30.06 -13.07
C GLU A 9 13.58 -28.70 -12.58
N ASP A 10 14.36 -27.97 -13.40
CA ASP A 10 14.86 -26.63 -13.06
C ASP A 10 13.71 -25.60 -12.95
N VAL A 11 12.72 -25.73 -13.83
CA VAL A 11 11.53 -24.89 -13.83
C VAL A 11 10.72 -25.14 -12.56
N GLN A 12 10.42 -26.39 -12.24
CA GLN A 12 9.70 -26.77 -11.02
C GLN A 12 10.47 -26.39 -9.74
N PHE A 13 11.80 -26.52 -9.74
CA PHE A 13 12.65 -26.03 -8.64
C PHE A 13 12.47 -24.52 -8.43
N THR A 14 12.58 -23.75 -9.52
CA THR A 14 12.48 -22.29 -9.47
C THR A 14 11.10 -21.84 -8.98
N HIS A 15 10.03 -22.45 -9.47
CA HIS A 15 8.67 -22.16 -9.02
C HIS A 15 8.47 -22.41 -7.52
N ARG A 16 8.94 -23.56 -7.02
CA ARG A 16 8.82 -23.90 -5.59
C ARG A 16 9.62 -22.94 -4.72
N LYS A 17 10.83 -22.56 -5.15
CA LYS A 17 11.65 -21.57 -4.42
C LYS A 17 11.02 -20.17 -4.45
N ALA A 18 10.47 -19.74 -5.58
CA ALA A 18 9.75 -18.48 -5.68
C ALA A 18 8.53 -18.43 -4.76
N ALA A 19 7.75 -19.51 -4.70
CA ALA A 19 6.60 -19.62 -3.80
C ALA A 19 7.02 -19.54 -2.31
N CYS A 20 8.12 -20.19 -1.92
CA CYS A 20 8.67 -20.06 -0.56
C CYS A 20 9.03 -18.60 -0.22
N LEU A 21 9.75 -17.92 -1.12
CA LEU A 21 10.13 -16.52 -0.93
C LEU A 21 8.92 -15.59 -0.85
N LEU A 22 7.92 -15.84 -1.69
CA LEU A 22 6.67 -15.09 -1.69
C LEU A 22 5.94 -15.23 -0.35
N LEU A 23 5.76 -16.46 0.15
CA LEU A 23 5.13 -16.68 1.46
C LEU A 23 5.89 -16.02 2.60
N CYS A 24 7.22 -16.05 2.57
CA CYS A 24 8.04 -15.32 3.56
C CYS A 24 7.80 -13.81 3.47
N ALA A 25 7.72 -13.26 2.26
CA ALA A 25 7.46 -11.83 2.06
C ALA A 25 6.02 -11.44 2.49
N MET A 26 5.03 -12.30 2.24
CA MET A 26 3.66 -12.13 2.76
C MET A 26 3.61 -12.19 4.29
N ALA A 27 4.36 -13.12 4.90
CA ALA A 27 4.45 -13.21 6.36
C ALA A 27 4.99 -11.89 6.95
N CYS A 28 6.04 -11.32 6.34
CA CYS A 28 6.57 -10.01 6.73
C CYS A 28 5.54 -8.89 6.54
N PHE A 29 4.78 -8.90 5.43
CA PHE A 29 3.76 -7.89 5.17
C PHE A 29 2.60 -7.97 6.16
N ALA A 30 2.16 -9.19 6.49
CA ALA A 30 1.15 -9.43 7.51
C ALA A 30 1.65 -9.10 8.92
N TYR A 31 2.95 -9.30 9.20
CA TYR A 31 3.58 -8.94 10.48
C TYR A 31 3.58 -7.44 10.74
N ILE A 32 3.75 -6.62 9.69
CA ILE A 32 3.58 -5.15 9.78
C ILE A 32 2.12 -4.73 9.58
N GLU A 33 1.18 -5.63 9.85
CA GLU A 33 -0.27 -5.38 9.83
C GLU A 33 -0.78 -4.84 8.49
N TRP A 34 -0.17 -5.29 7.38
CA TRP A 34 -0.53 -4.91 6.02
C TRP A 34 -0.43 -3.40 5.74
N ASP A 35 0.45 -2.69 6.47
CA ASP A 35 0.64 -1.25 6.32
C ASP A 35 1.36 -0.90 5.00
N ILE A 36 0.56 -0.59 3.98
CA ILE A 36 1.01 -0.17 2.65
C ILE A 36 1.85 1.11 2.75
N GLU A 37 1.40 2.11 3.50
CA GLU A 37 2.06 3.42 3.54
C GLU A 37 3.41 3.34 4.24
N TYR A 38 3.51 2.55 5.32
CA TYR A 38 4.78 2.31 6.00
C TYR A 38 5.85 1.72 5.06
N LEU A 39 5.50 0.72 4.24
CA LEU A 39 6.44 0.14 3.27
C LEU A 39 6.91 1.17 2.24
N ILE A 40 6.00 1.98 1.72
CA ILE A 40 6.35 2.96 0.70
C ILE A 40 7.15 4.12 1.30
N GLU A 41 6.75 4.66 2.45
CA GLU A 41 7.39 5.82 3.06
C GLU A 41 8.74 5.49 3.69
N LYS A 42 8.85 4.38 4.41
CA LYS A 42 10.09 4.04 5.12
C LYS A 42 11.14 3.42 4.21
N PHE A 43 10.74 2.60 3.24
CA PHE A 43 11.67 1.83 2.42
C PHE A 43 11.70 2.27 0.95
N ASN A 44 10.78 3.13 0.50
CA ASN A 44 10.66 3.53 -0.91
C ASN A 44 10.45 2.31 -1.84
N GLU A 45 9.68 1.34 -1.36
CA GLU A 45 9.51 0.00 -1.95
C GLU A 45 8.15 -0.20 -2.62
N ILE A 46 7.65 0.81 -3.32
CA ILE A 46 6.32 0.78 -3.95
C ILE A 46 6.14 -0.37 -4.96
N LEU A 47 7.19 -0.74 -5.69
CA LEU A 47 7.15 -1.87 -6.63
C LEU A 47 7.03 -3.21 -5.89
N SER A 48 7.67 -3.34 -4.74
CA SER A 48 7.57 -4.53 -3.89
C SER A 48 6.15 -4.65 -3.30
N VAL A 49 5.55 -3.53 -2.87
CA VAL A 49 4.15 -3.52 -2.43
C VAL A 49 3.20 -3.97 -3.55
N ARG A 50 3.37 -3.47 -4.79
CA ARG A 50 2.59 -3.95 -5.95
C ARG A 50 2.66 -5.48 -6.07
N ILE A 51 3.88 -6.01 -6.10
CA ILE A 51 4.12 -7.45 -6.28
C ILE A 51 3.41 -8.24 -5.18
N LEU A 52 3.51 -7.79 -3.92
CA LEU A 52 2.84 -8.45 -2.80
C LEU A 52 1.32 -8.40 -2.92
N VAL A 53 0.73 -7.23 -3.20
CA VAL A 53 -0.73 -7.11 -3.28
C VAL A 53 -1.30 -7.90 -4.47
N GLU A 54 -0.67 -7.82 -5.65
CA GLU A 54 -1.10 -8.58 -6.84
C GLU A 54 -0.97 -10.09 -6.66
N ASN A 55 0.15 -10.55 -6.09
CA ASN A 55 0.33 -11.98 -5.81
C ASN A 55 -0.64 -12.48 -4.74
N PHE A 56 -0.91 -11.68 -3.70
CA PHE A 56 -1.86 -12.06 -2.66
C PHE A 56 -3.27 -12.20 -3.23
N LEU A 57 -3.69 -11.27 -4.09
CA LEU A 57 -4.94 -11.37 -4.82
C LEU A 57 -5.00 -12.61 -5.72
N GLY A 58 -3.93 -12.88 -6.47
CA GLY A 58 -3.84 -14.07 -7.32
C GLY A 58 -3.93 -15.38 -6.52
N LEU A 59 -3.25 -15.46 -5.38
CA LEU A 59 -3.31 -16.60 -4.46
C LEU A 59 -4.73 -16.82 -3.95
N CYS A 60 -5.39 -15.76 -3.45
CA CYS A 60 -6.72 -15.88 -2.86
C CYS A 60 -7.81 -16.18 -3.91
N ARG A 61 -7.69 -15.65 -5.13
CA ARG A 61 -8.60 -15.99 -6.25
C ARG A 61 -8.47 -17.43 -6.72
N SER A 62 -7.33 -18.05 -6.44
CA SER A 62 -7.10 -19.47 -6.74
C SER A 62 -7.51 -20.38 -5.57
N SER A 63 -7.95 -19.82 -4.43
CA SER A 63 -8.45 -20.58 -3.29
C SER A 63 -9.84 -21.14 -3.57
N GLU A 64 -10.13 -22.31 -3.02
CA GLU A 64 -11.47 -22.91 -3.07
C GLU A 64 -12.47 -22.16 -2.17
N ASN A 65 -11.97 -21.38 -1.19
CA ASN A 65 -12.81 -20.61 -0.29
C ASN A 65 -12.98 -19.16 -0.78
N PRO A 66 -14.17 -18.75 -1.25
CA PRO A 66 -14.39 -17.40 -1.77
C PRO A 66 -14.23 -16.30 -0.71
N LEU A 67 -14.32 -16.63 0.58
CA LEU A 67 -14.10 -15.66 1.67
C LEU A 67 -12.63 -15.20 1.75
N ASP A 68 -11.69 -16.02 1.27
CA ASP A 68 -10.27 -15.68 1.24
C ASP A 68 -10.00 -14.54 0.26
N ALA A 69 -10.77 -14.46 -0.84
CA ALA A 69 -10.64 -13.41 -1.84
C ALA A 69 -11.15 -12.05 -1.34
N MET A 70 -12.07 -12.02 -0.37
CA MET A 70 -12.71 -10.78 0.09
C MET A 70 -11.69 -9.77 0.62
N PHE A 71 -10.86 -10.16 1.59
CA PHE A 71 -9.81 -9.28 2.10
C PHE A 71 -8.80 -8.88 1.01
N ALA A 72 -8.40 -9.82 0.15
CA ALA A 72 -7.44 -9.56 -0.91
C ALA A 72 -7.96 -8.57 -1.96
N GLU A 73 -9.23 -8.66 -2.33
CA GLU A 73 -9.89 -7.73 -3.25
C GLU A 73 -10.05 -6.35 -2.64
N TRP A 74 -10.42 -6.29 -1.36
CA TRP A 74 -10.48 -5.03 -0.63
C TRP A 74 -9.10 -4.37 -0.52
N LEU A 75 -8.06 -5.14 -0.17
CA LEU A 75 -6.67 -4.68 -0.10
C LEU A 75 -6.18 -4.16 -1.46
N PHE A 76 -6.52 -4.86 -2.56
CA PHE A 76 -6.17 -4.43 -3.91
C PHE A 76 -6.88 -3.11 -4.28
N ALA A 77 -8.16 -2.95 -3.94
CA ALA A 77 -8.88 -1.70 -4.17
C ALA A 77 -8.24 -0.54 -3.39
N ARG A 78 -7.88 -0.76 -2.11
CA ARG A 78 -7.14 0.22 -1.29
C ARG A 78 -5.78 0.57 -1.88
N TRP A 79 -5.04 -0.43 -2.36
CA TRP A 79 -3.78 -0.22 -3.07
C TRP A 79 -3.95 0.69 -4.29
N ALA A 80 -4.97 0.43 -5.12
CA ALA A 80 -5.24 1.26 -6.29
C ALA A 80 -5.55 2.72 -5.90
N MET A 81 -6.33 2.93 -4.83
CA MET A 81 -6.60 4.28 -4.30
C MET A 81 -5.33 4.97 -3.77
N CYS A 82 -4.47 4.24 -3.06
CA CYS A 82 -3.18 4.74 -2.58
C CYS A 82 -2.29 5.21 -3.75
N VAL A 83 -2.17 4.39 -4.80
CA VAL A 83 -1.39 4.73 -6.00
C VAL A 83 -1.97 5.96 -6.71
N ASP A 84 -3.29 6.02 -6.91
CA ASP A 84 -3.89 7.19 -7.55
C ASP A 84 -3.59 8.47 -6.77
N ARG A 85 -3.88 8.47 -5.46
CA ARG A 85 -3.65 9.61 -4.56
C ARG A 85 -2.21 10.09 -4.62
N ARG A 86 -1.25 9.16 -4.57
CA ARG A 86 0.19 9.47 -4.49
C ARG A 86 0.77 9.99 -5.81
N PHE A 87 0.23 9.56 -6.95
CA PHE A 87 0.74 9.92 -8.28
C PHE A 87 -0.23 10.76 -9.11
N ARG A 88 -1.22 11.41 -8.48
CA ARG A 88 -2.05 12.43 -9.15
C ARG A 88 -1.20 13.53 -9.75
N ILE A 89 -0.25 14.02 -8.98
CA ILE A 89 0.78 14.93 -9.46
C ILE A 89 1.98 14.07 -9.85
N PRO A 90 2.36 14.01 -11.14
CA PRO A 90 3.47 13.18 -11.57
C PRO A 90 4.77 13.66 -10.90
N PRO A 91 5.62 12.74 -10.42
CA PRO A 91 6.91 13.10 -9.86
C PRO A 91 7.78 13.77 -10.94
N PRO A 92 8.71 14.65 -10.54
CA PRO A 92 9.63 15.26 -11.49
C PRO A 92 10.44 14.17 -12.22
N PRO A 93 10.73 14.36 -13.52
CA PRO A 93 11.43 13.35 -14.30
C PRO A 93 12.79 13.03 -13.69
N ALA A 94 13.11 11.74 -13.60
CA ALA A 94 14.42 11.28 -13.16
C ALA A 94 15.50 11.79 -14.11
N LYS A 95 16.61 12.28 -13.56
CA LYS A 95 17.75 12.80 -14.32
C LYS A 95 18.76 11.69 -14.52
N GLN A 96 19.41 11.67 -15.69
CA GLN A 96 20.54 10.78 -15.95
C GLN A 96 21.67 11.03 -14.95
N THR A 97 22.28 9.95 -14.46
CA THR A 97 23.50 10.04 -13.67
C THR A 97 24.63 10.62 -14.52
N VAL A 98 25.13 11.79 -14.11
CA VAL A 98 26.06 12.63 -14.90
C VAL A 98 27.44 11.95 -15.11
N ASN A 99 27.79 10.97 -14.29
CA ASN A 99 29.02 10.17 -14.41
C ASN A 99 28.68 8.68 -14.51
N ASN A 100 28.41 8.20 -15.73
CA ASN A 100 28.27 6.77 -16.01
C ASN A 100 29.35 6.31 -17.01
N PRO A 101 30.62 6.24 -16.57
CA PRO A 101 31.74 5.89 -17.45
C PRO A 101 31.67 4.46 -18.00
N LEU A 102 30.83 3.61 -17.41
CA LEU A 102 30.67 2.20 -17.78
C LEU A 102 29.47 1.94 -18.71
N LEU A 103 28.71 2.98 -19.11
CA LEU A 103 27.48 2.85 -19.93
C LEU A 103 26.47 1.83 -19.35
N VAL A 104 26.46 1.62 -18.03
CA VAL A 104 25.58 0.67 -17.37
C VAL A 104 24.16 1.25 -17.32
N PRO A 105 23.08 0.45 -17.49
CA PRO A 105 21.72 0.95 -17.31
C PRO A 105 21.55 1.68 -15.98
N ASP A 106 21.07 2.92 -16.02
CA ASP A 106 20.86 3.72 -14.82
C ASP A 106 19.67 3.16 -14.04
N LEU A 107 19.98 2.50 -12.91
CA LEU A 107 18.99 1.82 -12.07
C LEU A 107 17.90 2.79 -11.56
N HIS A 108 18.23 4.07 -11.35
CA HIS A 108 17.26 5.07 -10.94
C HIS A 108 16.28 5.42 -12.06
N LEU A 109 16.78 5.53 -13.30
CA LEU A 109 15.92 5.71 -14.48
C LEU A 109 15.03 4.48 -14.70
N THR A 110 15.58 3.27 -14.59
CA THR A 110 14.82 2.03 -14.72
C THR A 110 13.75 1.92 -13.64
N LYS A 111 14.07 2.22 -12.38
CA LYS A 111 13.09 2.25 -11.28
C LYS A 111 11.98 3.27 -11.55
N HIS A 112 12.34 4.48 -11.99
CA HIS A 112 11.36 5.52 -12.32
C HIS A 112 10.44 5.11 -13.48
N GLU A 113 10.97 4.51 -14.54
CA GLU A 113 10.22 3.95 -15.66
C GLU A 113 9.22 2.89 -15.19
N ASN A 114 9.68 1.94 -14.37
CA ASN A 114 8.85 0.87 -13.83
C ASN A 114 7.74 1.40 -12.93
N ILE A 115 8.02 2.43 -12.13
CA ILE A 115 6.98 3.10 -11.32
C ILE A 115 5.94 3.76 -12.22
N ARG A 116 6.36 4.46 -13.28
CA ARG A 116 5.41 5.10 -14.20
C ARG A 116 4.50 4.07 -14.88
N LYS A 117 5.06 2.97 -15.37
CA LYS A 117 4.29 1.86 -15.96
C LYS A 117 3.31 1.30 -14.95
N MET A 118 3.78 1.01 -13.74
CA MET A 118 2.95 0.53 -12.63
C MET A 118 1.78 1.47 -12.29
N VAL A 119 2.00 2.78 -12.26
CA VAL A 119 0.93 3.76 -12.02
C VAL A 119 -0.12 3.71 -13.13
N VAL A 120 0.31 3.67 -14.40
CA VAL A 120 -0.60 3.57 -15.55
C VAL A 120 -1.39 2.28 -15.48
N ASP A 121 -0.73 1.15 -15.28
CA ASP A 121 -1.37 -0.17 -15.15
C ASP A 121 -2.39 -0.16 -14.02
N THR A 122 -2.01 0.30 -12.83
CA THR A 122 -2.88 0.33 -11.64
C THR A 122 -4.11 1.20 -11.88
N ARG A 123 -3.97 2.32 -12.59
CA ARG A 123 -5.09 3.21 -12.92
C ARG A 123 -6.13 2.57 -13.82
N THR A 124 -5.77 1.58 -14.64
CA THR A 124 -6.76 0.83 -15.44
C THR A 124 -7.76 0.06 -14.58
N TRP A 125 -7.38 -0.25 -13.34
CA TRP A 125 -8.22 -0.96 -12.37
C TRP A 125 -9.08 -0.04 -11.51
N LEU A 126 -8.90 1.29 -11.58
CA LEU A 126 -9.63 2.24 -10.72
C LEU A 126 -11.16 2.10 -10.81
N PRO A 127 -11.79 1.95 -11.99
CA PRO A 127 -13.23 1.75 -12.06
C PRO A 127 -13.69 0.55 -11.23
N GLN A 128 -12.97 -0.57 -11.33
CA GLN A 128 -13.27 -1.77 -10.54
C GLN A 128 -13.00 -1.56 -9.05
N ALA A 129 -11.94 -0.84 -8.68
CA ALA A 129 -11.63 -0.52 -7.29
C ALA A 129 -12.74 0.33 -6.65
N ILE A 130 -13.25 1.34 -7.37
CA ILE A 130 -14.37 2.18 -6.92
C ILE A 130 -15.60 1.31 -6.66
N THR A 131 -16.02 0.53 -7.65
CA THR A 131 -17.20 -0.35 -7.52
C THR A 131 -17.02 -1.36 -6.39
N SER A 132 -15.80 -1.86 -6.17
CA SER A 132 -15.52 -2.77 -5.06
C SER A 132 -15.70 -2.07 -3.71
N LEU A 133 -15.15 -0.87 -3.53
CA LEU A 133 -15.32 -0.11 -2.28
C LEU A 133 -16.77 0.32 -2.05
N GLU A 134 -17.49 0.71 -3.10
CA GLU A 134 -18.93 1.00 -3.04
C GLU A 134 -19.72 -0.22 -2.57
N LYS A 135 -19.38 -1.42 -3.08
CA LYS A 135 -19.97 -2.68 -2.62
C LYS A 135 -19.73 -2.92 -1.13
N TYR A 136 -18.52 -2.72 -0.62
CA TYR A 136 -18.25 -2.86 0.82
C TYR A 136 -19.01 -1.87 1.69
N ILE A 137 -19.38 -0.71 1.14
CA ILE A 137 -20.23 0.27 1.83
C ILE A 137 -21.71 -0.14 1.79
N ALA A 138 -22.19 -0.62 0.64
CA ALA A 138 -23.59 -0.98 0.42
C ALA A 138 -23.98 -2.32 1.06
N GLU A 139 -23.04 -3.27 1.10
CA GLU A 139 -23.19 -4.62 1.65
C GLU A 139 -22.15 -4.85 2.77
N PRO A 140 -22.32 -4.22 3.95
CA PRO A 140 -21.35 -4.33 5.04
C PRO A 140 -21.16 -5.77 5.49
N SER A 141 -19.92 -6.24 5.48
CA SER A 141 -19.53 -7.57 5.94
C SER A 141 -18.24 -7.50 6.75
N ASP A 142 -18.13 -8.40 7.73
CA ASP A 142 -16.92 -8.53 8.52
C ASP A 142 -15.81 -9.14 7.65
N VAL A 143 -14.60 -8.60 7.73
CA VAL A 143 -13.46 -9.05 6.94
C VAL A 143 -12.47 -9.82 7.80
N LEU A 144 -12.05 -11.00 7.35
CA LEU A 144 -11.00 -11.78 8.00
C LEU A 144 -9.65 -11.40 7.41
N VAL A 145 -8.78 -10.83 8.23
CA VAL A 145 -7.43 -10.40 7.86
C VAL A 145 -6.43 -11.47 8.29
N PRO A 146 -5.72 -12.13 7.36
CA PRO A 146 -4.72 -13.12 7.71
C PRO A 146 -3.54 -12.51 8.48
N LYS A 147 -3.10 -13.21 9.52
CA LYS A 147 -1.86 -12.89 10.24
C LYS A 147 -0.66 -13.62 9.62
N MET A 148 0.55 -13.30 10.10
CA MET A 148 1.78 -13.90 9.58
C MET A 148 1.78 -15.44 9.65
N GLU A 149 1.11 -16.03 10.65
CA GLU A 149 1.14 -17.49 10.85
C GLU A 149 0.52 -18.24 9.67
N CYS A 150 -0.45 -17.63 8.96
CA CYS A 150 -1.08 -18.23 7.78
C CYS A 150 -0.07 -18.51 6.65
N PHE A 151 0.98 -17.70 6.55
CA PHE A 151 2.00 -17.81 5.52
C PHE A 151 3.22 -18.62 5.98
N LEU A 152 3.38 -18.81 7.30
CA LEU A 152 4.50 -19.56 7.87
C LEU A 152 4.20 -21.05 8.05
N THR A 153 2.94 -21.48 7.99
CA THR A 153 2.50 -22.88 8.13
C THR A 153 3.39 -23.88 7.38
N PRO A 154 3.69 -23.72 6.07
CA PRO A 154 4.45 -24.72 5.32
C PRO A 154 5.88 -24.91 5.83
N PHE A 155 6.42 -23.92 6.54
CA PHE A 155 7.76 -23.96 7.12
C PHE A 155 7.72 -24.56 8.52
N LEU A 156 6.74 -24.17 9.34
CA LEU A 156 6.62 -24.64 10.73
C LEU A 156 6.45 -26.18 10.79
N GLU A 157 5.70 -26.76 9.85
CA GLU A 157 5.50 -28.21 9.75
C GLU A 157 6.77 -28.99 9.39
N LYS A 158 7.75 -28.33 8.75
CA LYS A 158 9.02 -28.94 8.32
C LYS A 158 10.18 -28.72 9.31
N GLY A 159 9.92 -28.07 10.45
CA GLY A 159 10.88 -27.84 11.54
C GLY A 159 11.66 -26.52 11.44
N GLY A 160 12.31 -26.09 12.53
CA GLY A 160 12.86 -24.74 12.69
C GLY A 160 13.95 -24.31 11.69
N MET A 161 14.65 -25.25 11.06
CA MET A 161 15.64 -24.95 10.02
C MET A 161 15.02 -24.77 8.63
N SER A 162 13.73 -25.05 8.47
CA SER A 162 13.07 -25.05 7.17
C SER A 162 13.14 -23.68 6.51
N LEU A 163 12.79 -22.59 7.21
CA LEU A 163 12.87 -21.21 6.70
C LEU A 163 14.25 -20.90 6.10
N SER A 164 15.34 -21.28 6.79
CA SER A 164 16.70 -21.05 6.29
C SER A 164 16.99 -21.81 4.99
N VAL A 165 16.50 -23.05 4.87
CA VAL A 165 16.68 -23.87 3.67
C VAL A 165 15.79 -23.38 2.52
N GLY A 166 14.56 -22.94 2.79
CA GLY A 166 13.64 -22.43 1.77
C GLY A 166 14.07 -21.09 1.16
N ILE A 167 14.74 -20.26 1.96
CA ILE A 167 15.22 -18.94 1.53
C ILE A 167 16.64 -19.06 0.95
N ILE A 168 17.57 -19.64 1.71
CA ILE A 168 19.02 -19.60 1.42
C ILE A 168 19.50 -20.92 0.80
N GLY A 169 18.96 -22.05 1.24
CA GLY A 169 19.47 -23.39 0.87
C GLY A 169 19.33 -23.76 -0.61
N ASN A 170 20.20 -24.65 -1.09
CA ASN A 170 20.18 -25.15 -2.48
C ASN A 170 19.11 -26.23 -2.74
N ASN A 171 18.29 -26.57 -1.72
CA ASN A 171 17.29 -27.62 -1.79
C ASN A 171 15.88 -27.05 -1.73
N VAL A 172 14.92 -27.74 -2.34
CA VAL A 172 13.50 -27.41 -2.20
C VAL A 172 12.96 -28.07 -0.93
N LEU A 173 12.46 -27.25 0.00
CA LEU A 173 11.80 -27.72 1.21
C LEU A 173 10.55 -28.56 0.95
N CYS A 174 9.79 -28.16 -0.07
CA CYS A 174 8.46 -28.65 -0.35
C CYS A 174 8.50 -29.46 -1.66
N GLN A 175 7.85 -30.61 -1.67
CA GLN A 175 7.70 -31.39 -2.90
C GLN A 175 6.88 -30.61 -3.94
N TRP A 176 5.94 -29.79 -3.49
CA TRP A 176 5.06 -28.94 -4.29
C TRP A 176 5.27 -27.45 -3.96
N ALA A 177 4.75 -26.55 -4.78
CA ALA A 177 4.75 -25.13 -4.45
C ALA A 177 3.87 -24.92 -3.20
N PRO A 178 4.42 -24.39 -2.09
CA PRO A 178 3.64 -24.20 -0.88
C PRO A 178 2.55 -23.14 -1.07
N SER A 179 1.40 -23.37 -0.44
CA SER A 179 0.28 -22.42 -0.36
C SER A 179 0.09 -21.95 1.09
N PRO A 180 -0.48 -20.75 1.32
CA PRO A 180 -0.81 -20.31 2.66
C PRO A 180 -2.02 -21.09 3.20
N ASP A 181 -2.08 -21.24 4.52
CA ASP A 181 -3.27 -21.71 5.23
C ASP A 181 -3.95 -20.52 5.89
N LEU A 182 -4.91 -19.92 5.18
CA LEU A 182 -5.63 -18.72 5.63
C LEU A 182 -6.62 -18.99 6.77
N SER A 183 -6.91 -20.26 7.07
CA SER A 183 -7.82 -20.64 8.16
C SER A 183 -7.14 -20.59 9.53
N ARG A 184 -5.80 -20.60 9.56
CA ARG A 184 -5.01 -20.82 10.79
C ARG A 184 -5.06 -19.67 11.79
N SER A 185 -4.91 -18.43 11.32
CA SER A 185 -4.74 -17.27 12.21
C SER A 185 -5.23 -15.99 11.52
N THR A 186 -6.44 -15.55 11.88
CA THR A 186 -7.04 -14.34 11.31
C THR A 186 -7.46 -13.36 12.39
N ILE A 187 -7.51 -12.08 12.04
CA ILE A 187 -8.15 -11.03 12.83
C ILE A 187 -9.48 -10.71 12.14
N LYS A 188 -10.57 -10.78 12.88
CA LYS A 188 -11.88 -10.36 12.40
C LYS A 188 -12.00 -8.85 12.54
N ILE A 189 -12.20 -8.16 11.42
CA ILE A 189 -12.45 -6.71 11.38
C ILE A 189 -13.96 -6.47 11.24
N PRO A 190 -14.56 -5.66 12.13
CA PRO A 190 -15.98 -5.34 12.04
C PRO A 190 -16.33 -4.65 10.72
N ALA A 191 -17.49 -5.00 10.16
CA ALA A 191 -18.01 -4.39 8.94
C ALA A 191 -18.03 -2.85 9.01
N ALA A 192 -18.35 -2.27 10.17
CA ALA A 192 -18.37 -0.83 10.37
C ALA A 192 -17.00 -0.16 10.13
N ASP A 193 -15.89 -0.82 10.50
CA ASP A 193 -14.54 -0.30 10.30
C ASP A 193 -14.15 -0.38 8.82
N VAL A 194 -14.49 -1.49 8.15
CA VAL A 194 -14.29 -1.68 6.71
C VAL A 194 -15.05 -0.60 5.91
N VAL A 195 -16.32 -0.38 6.24
CA VAL A 195 -17.18 0.64 5.63
C VAL A 195 -16.58 2.03 5.83
N SER A 196 -16.20 2.37 7.07
CA SER A 196 -15.61 3.66 7.41
C SER A 196 -14.37 3.95 6.56
N VAL A 197 -13.44 3.00 6.49
CA VAL A 197 -12.19 3.18 5.75
C VAL A 197 -12.43 3.26 4.24
N SER A 198 -13.32 2.41 3.72
CA SER A 198 -13.69 2.42 2.29
C SER A 198 -14.34 3.75 1.89
N ARG A 199 -15.22 4.28 2.75
CA ARG A 199 -15.85 5.60 2.58
C ARG A 199 -14.82 6.71 2.59
N PHE A 200 -13.81 6.64 3.45
CA PHE A 200 -12.74 7.62 3.50
C PHE A 200 -11.86 7.63 2.25
N ASP A 201 -11.58 6.46 1.67
CA ASP A 201 -10.84 6.37 0.40
C ASP A 201 -11.64 6.95 -0.76
N LEU A 202 -12.92 6.60 -0.86
CA LEU A 202 -13.82 7.17 -1.88
C LEU A 202 -13.99 8.68 -1.71
N LEU A 203 -14.12 9.18 -0.47
CA LEU A 203 -14.16 10.61 -0.17
C LEU A 203 -12.95 11.33 -0.79
N GLN A 204 -11.75 10.83 -0.51
CA GLN A 204 -10.50 11.42 -1.02
C GLN A 204 -10.45 11.38 -2.54
N PHE A 205 -10.87 10.26 -3.13
CA PHE A 205 -10.91 10.08 -4.58
C PHE A 205 -11.88 11.06 -5.26
N HIS A 206 -13.14 11.13 -4.80
CA HIS A 206 -14.15 12.02 -5.36
C HIS A 206 -13.81 13.49 -5.15
N PHE A 207 -13.30 13.85 -3.97
CA PHE A 207 -12.82 15.21 -3.70
C PHE A 207 -11.73 15.62 -4.69
N ALA A 208 -10.71 14.78 -4.86
CA ALA A 208 -9.60 15.08 -5.75
C ALA A 208 -10.03 15.15 -7.23
N ASN A 209 -11.10 14.44 -7.62
CA ASN A 209 -11.70 14.51 -8.95
C ASN A 209 -12.69 15.67 -9.15
N GLY A 210 -12.93 16.49 -8.13
CA GLY A 210 -13.89 17.59 -8.21
C GLY A 210 -15.35 17.16 -8.14
N ALA A 211 -15.64 15.90 -7.80
CA ALA A 211 -17.00 15.42 -7.52
C ALA A 211 -17.40 15.82 -6.09
N ILE A 212 -17.56 17.13 -5.87
CA ILE A 212 -17.72 17.74 -4.55
C ILE A 212 -19.00 17.27 -3.84
N ASP A 213 -20.11 17.17 -4.56
CA ASP A 213 -21.40 16.74 -3.98
C ASP A 213 -21.30 15.30 -3.44
N THR A 214 -20.73 14.38 -4.22
CA THR A 214 -20.50 12.99 -3.80
C THR A 214 -19.55 12.92 -2.60
N ALA A 215 -18.48 13.71 -2.62
CA ALA A 215 -17.55 13.79 -1.51
C ALA A 215 -18.23 14.31 -0.22
N GLN A 216 -19.11 15.31 -0.33
CA GLN A 216 -19.89 15.80 0.81
C GLN A 216 -20.82 14.74 1.40
N GLU A 217 -21.54 13.99 0.57
CA GLU A 217 -22.42 12.91 1.04
C GLU A 217 -21.66 11.78 1.75
N LEU A 218 -20.49 11.41 1.22
CA LEU A 218 -19.59 10.46 1.89
C LEU A 218 -19.08 11.02 3.23
N LEU A 219 -18.75 12.31 3.30
CA LEU A 219 -18.25 12.93 4.52
C LEU A 219 -19.32 13.04 5.63
N LYS A 220 -20.58 13.31 5.27
CA LYS A 220 -21.72 13.37 6.21
C LYS A 220 -21.98 12.03 6.90
N SER A 221 -21.74 10.93 6.19
CA SER A 221 -21.93 9.56 6.68
C SER A 221 -20.68 8.94 7.29
N MET A 222 -19.64 9.74 7.52
CA MET A 222 -18.35 9.26 8.04
C MET A 222 -18.43 8.90 9.53
N THR A 223 -17.90 7.74 9.88
CA THR A 223 -17.68 7.29 11.27
C THR A 223 -16.18 7.10 11.50
N LEU A 224 -15.73 6.92 12.74
CA LEU A 224 -14.33 6.56 13.00
C LEU A 224 -14.24 5.05 13.24
N PRO A 225 -13.23 4.37 12.66
CA PRO A 225 -12.97 2.97 12.95
C PRO A 225 -12.65 2.75 14.43
N SER A 226 -13.09 1.61 14.96
CA SER A 226 -12.80 1.17 16.33
C SER A 226 -11.43 0.50 16.46
N THR A 227 -10.97 -0.16 15.40
CA THR A 227 -9.66 -0.82 15.34
C THR A 227 -8.50 0.18 15.26
N GLN A 228 -7.35 -0.22 15.81
CA GLN A 228 -6.11 0.55 15.76
C GLN A 228 -5.13 0.07 14.68
N LEU A 229 -5.52 -0.95 13.90
CA LEU A 229 -4.67 -1.48 12.84
C LEU A 229 -4.40 -0.40 11.78
N PRO A 230 -3.13 -0.19 11.34
CA PRO A 230 -2.76 0.84 10.38
C PRO A 230 -3.55 0.78 9.07
N LEU A 231 -3.77 -0.42 8.53
CA LEU A 231 -4.55 -0.62 7.30
C LEU A 231 -6.02 -0.20 7.45
N PHE A 232 -6.54 -0.08 8.67
CA PHE A 232 -7.94 0.31 8.92
C PHE A 232 -8.05 1.65 9.66
N CYS A 233 -6.97 2.43 9.74
CA CYS A 233 -7.00 3.73 10.38
C CYS A 233 -7.47 4.84 9.43
N VAL A 234 -8.07 5.89 10.01
CA VAL A 234 -8.39 7.14 9.34
C VAL A 234 -7.58 8.26 10.00
N ASP A 235 -6.77 8.96 9.21
CA ASP A 235 -6.03 10.12 9.71
C ASP A 235 -7.01 11.25 10.05
N LYS A 236 -7.18 11.50 11.35
CA LYS A 236 -8.10 12.50 11.89
C LYS A 236 -7.75 13.93 11.43
N LYS A 237 -6.47 14.23 11.19
CA LYS A 237 -6.05 15.56 10.71
C LYS A 237 -6.50 15.76 9.27
N VAL A 238 -6.30 14.74 8.44
CA VAL A 238 -6.73 14.77 7.03
C VAL A 238 -8.26 14.83 6.95
N LEU A 239 -8.96 13.99 7.75
CA LEU A 239 -10.42 14.01 7.83
C LEU A 239 -10.97 15.38 8.25
N HIS A 240 -10.37 16.02 9.26
CA HIS A 240 -10.77 17.37 9.67
C HIS A 240 -10.55 18.40 8.56
N GLY A 241 -9.46 18.26 7.80
CA GLY A 241 -9.22 19.08 6.61
C GLY A 241 -10.36 19.00 5.59
N PHE A 242 -10.96 17.82 5.38
CA PHE A 242 -12.12 17.67 4.50
C PHE A 242 -13.38 18.34 5.06
N TYR A 243 -13.66 18.23 6.36
CA TYR A 243 -14.78 18.96 6.98
C TYR A 243 -14.68 20.47 6.76
N LEU A 244 -13.48 21.03 6.92
CA LEU A 244 -13.23 22.45 6.65
C LEU A 244 -13.35 22.78 5.16
N ALA A 245 -12.69 22.01 4.29
CA ALA A 245 -12.66 22.29 2.85
C ALA A 245 -14.03 22.18 2.17
N LEU A 246 -14.89 21.26 2.66
CA LEU A 246 -16.22 21.01 2.11
C LEU A 246 -17.34 21.75 2.86
N ASN A 247 -17.00 22.55 3.88
CA ASN A 247 -17.94 23.28 4.72
C ASN A 247 -19.03 22.36 5.33
N VAL A 248 -18.62 21.17 5.78
CA VAL A 248 -19.50 20.21 6.47
C VAL A 248 -19.21 20.28 7.97
N PRO A 249 -20.24 20.40 8.84
CA PRO A 249 -20.03 20.39 10.29
C PRO A 249 -19.38 19.08 10.76
N SER A 250 -18.26 19.19 11.49
CA SER A 250 -17.57 18.03 12.06
C SER A 250 -18.30 17.52 13.31
N PRO A 251 -18.69 16.23 13.38
CA PRO A 251 -19.22 15.63 14.60
C PRO A 251 -18.11 15.30 15.61
N PHE A 252 -16.84 15.41 15.21
CA PHE A 252 -15.68 15.13 16.06
C PHE A 252 -15.16 16.40 16.73
N PRO A 253 -14.58 16.29 17.94
CA PRO A 253 -14.01 17.44 18.64
C PRO A 253 -12.95 18.15 17.80
N SER A 254 -12.95 19.48 17.85
CA SER A 254 -11.97 20.31 17.15
C SER A 254 -10.55 19.95 17.59
N GLN A 255 -9.69 19.60 16.63
CA GLN A 255 -8.27 19.46 16.92
C GLN A 255 -7.61 20.84 16.96
N PRO A 256 -6.66 21.08 17.88
CA PRO A 256 -5.92 22.33 17.90
C PRO A 256 -5.10 22.47 16.62
N THR A 257 -5.53 23.36 15.73
CA THR A 257 -4.81 23.74 14.52
C THR A 257 -3.62 24.62 14.93
N ALA A 258 -2.47 24.00 15.17
CA ALA A 258 -1.19 24.70 15.20
C ALA A 258 -0.76 25.05 13.76
N VAL A 259 -1.61 25.74 13.01
CA VAL A 259 -1.29 26.22 11.66
C VAL A 259 -1.02 27.71 11.79
N LYS A 260 0.26 28.10 11.75
CA LYS A 260 0.61 29.48 11.42
C LYS A 260 0.01 29.76 10.05
N GLU A 261 -0.95 30.69 9.99
CA GLU A 261 -1.49 31.19 8.72
C GLU A 261 -0.34 31.48 7.76
N PHE A 262 -0.34 30.79 6.62
CA PHE A 262 0.54 31.14 5.53
C PHE A 262 -0.04 32.38 4.88
N ILE A 263 0.39 33.56 5.35
CA ILE A 263 0.11 34.83 4.69
C ILE A 263 1.04 34.89 3.47
N PRO A 264 0.54 34.80 2.22
CA PRO A 264 1.40 34.96 1.06
C PRO A 264 1.91 36.40 1.06
N ASP A 265 3.22 36.57 1.18
CA ASP A 265 3.87 37.88 1.14
C ASP A 265 3.74 38.46 -0.28
N GLN A 266 2.70 39.28 -0.49
CA GLN A 266 2.40 39.92 -1.78
C GLN A 266 3.47 40.93 -2.25
N LYS A 267 4.55 41.14 -1.49
CA LYS A 267 5.63 42.06 -1.86
C LYS A 267 6.76 41.45 -2.72
N LYS A 268 6.70 40.17 -3.09
CA LYS A 268 7.72 39.54 -3.98
C LYS A 268 7.33 39.37 -5.45
N THR A 269 6.17 39.86 -5.88
CA THR A 269 5.72 39.73 -7.28
C THR A 269 6.16 40.87 -8.20
N ARG A 270 6.99 41.80 -7.73
CA ARG A 270 7.55 42.89 -8.56
C ARG A 270 9.01 43.17 -8.21
N GLN A 271 9.92 42.28 -8.57
CA GLN A 271 11.24 42.65 -9.10
C GLN A 271 12.10 41.43 -9.44
N ARG A 272 12.61 41.48 -10.67
CA ARG A 272 13.84 40.86 -11.20
C ARG A 272 13.77 39.42 -11.69
N ASP A 273 13.69 39.37 -13.01
CA ASP A 273 14.42 38.48 -13.90
C ASP A 273 15.79 38.01 -13.36
N GLY A 274 16.08 36.73 -13.61
CA GLY A 274 17.43 36.17 -13.45
C GLY A 274 17.63 35.31 -12.19
N HIS A 275 17.84 34.01 -12.42
CA HIS A 275 18.18 32.94 -11.47
C HIS A 275 17.01 32.23 -10.79
N GLY A 276 16.71 31.03 -11.32
CA GLY A 276 15.77 30.07 -10.76
C GLY A 276 16.24 29.54 -9.41
N TYR A 277 15.52 29.91 -8.36
CA TYR A 277 15.65 29.29 -7.04
C TYR A 277 14.98 27.91 -7.04
N ARG A 278 15.78 26.88 -6.77
CA ARG A 278 15.28 25.55 -6.40
C ARG A 278 14.64 25.63 -5.02
N VAL A 279 13.35 25.39 -4.93
CA VAL A 279 12.70 25.04 -3.66
C VAL A 279 12.99 23.55 -3.42
N PRO A 280 13.65 23.15 -2.32
CA PRO A 280 13.78 21.75 -2.00
C PRO A 280 12.40 21.22 -1.59
N TRP A 281 11.87 20.26 -2.35
CA TRP A 281 10.81 19.39 -1.90
C TRP A 281 11.27 18.69 -0.62
N ARG A 282 10.69 19.04 0.53
CA ARG A 282 10.70 18.20 1.73
C ARG A 282 9.30 17.62 1.89
N PRO A 283 9.12 16.29 1.90
CA PRO A 283 7.89 15.72 2.40
C PRO A 283 7.79 16.05 3.90
N TYR A 284 6.58 16.39 4.33
CA TYR A 284 6.21 16.71 5.70
C TYR A 284 6.70 15.59 6.65
N LYS A 285 7.54 15.92 7.64
CA LYS A 285 7.83 15.01 8.77
C LYS A 285 6.86 15.36 9.91
N PRO A 286 5.98 14.46 10.35
CA PRO A 286 5.47 14.54 11.71
C PRO A 286 6.62 14.19 12.66
N CYS A 287 6.96 15.11 13.57
CA CYS A 287 7.86 14.83 14.68
C CYS A 287 7.20 13.80 15.60
N ILE A 288 7.63 12.54 15.54
CA ILE A 288 7.35 11.54 16.56
C ILE A 288 8.49 11.65 17.59
N PRO A 289 8.21 11.89 18.89
CA PRO A 289 9.25 11.85 19.91
C PRO A 289 9.78 10.42 20.04
N ALA A 290 11.12 10.28 20.04
CA ALA A 290 11.80 9.01 20.23
C ALA A 290 11.45 8.39 21.60
N PRO A 291 11.27 7.06 21.70
CA PRO A 291 11.13 6.41 22.99
C PRO A 291 12.47 6.51 23.74
N GLN A 292 12.43 7.05 24.95
CA GLN A 292 13.54 6.99 25.88
C GLN A 292 13.72 5.53 26.32
N ILE A 293 14.78 4.90 25.84
CA ILE A 293 15.25 3.62 26.38
C ILE A 293 15.91 3.95 27.72
N GLY A 294 15.17 3.77 28.79
CA GLY A 294 15.73 3.68 30.14
C GLY A 294 16.49 2.36 30.24
N LEU A 295 17.80 2.44 30.39
CA LEU A 295 18.62 1.35 30.90
C LEU A 295 18.22 1.12 32.36
N ALA A 296 17.71 -0.07 32.65
CA ALA A 296 17.70 -0.67 33.98
C ALA A 296 18.57 -1.92 33.91
#